data_AF-A0A482ZJ58-F1
#
_entry.id   AF-A0A482ZJ58-F1
#
_cell.length_a   1.000
_cell.length_b   1.000
_cell.length_c   1.000
_cell.angle_alpha   90.00
_cell.angle_beta   90.00
_cell.angle_gamma   90.00
#
_symmetry.space_group_name_H-M   'P 1'
#
loop_
_entity.id
_entity.type
_entity.pdbx_description
1 polymer ?
#
loop_
_entity_poly.entity_id
_entity_poly.type
_entity_poly.pdbx_seq_one_letter_code
_entity_poly.pdbx_strand_id
1 'polypeptide(L)'
;MQFTNIENFEEKIRNQNVTVAFFTIQYHNCNIETAYSINQKKFLFAFVDHNIGFTCSLNGINADGYINHKIAVKQLMECRNHDKYDPIHFYNFLNNQLPTITFNQINNQQYIDTVRVSVSEFEDRIYFNHWRDANISERQQNKTIELMGYEVLEFCNDNHLTPVFWSTPTERTLAVFCDFAVDYNDYGMQ
;
A
#
# COMPACT_ATOMS: atom_id res chain seq x y z
N MET A 1 -14.47 -6.74 6.33
CA MET A 1 -13.73 -7.64 7.24
C MET A 1 -13.24 -6.82 8.43
N GLN A 2 -13.22 -7.37 9.65
CA GLN A 2 -12.78 -6.66 10.86
C GLN A 2 -11.38 -7.09 11.29
N PHE A 3 -10.46 -6.13 11.37
CA PHE A 3 -9.12 -6.32 11.89
C PHE A 3 -9.11 -6.08 13.41
N THR A 4 -9.60 -7.05 14.18
CA THR A 4 -9.71 -6.94 15.64
C THR A 4 -8.37 -6.73 16.36
N ASN A 5 -7.25 -7.08 15.74
CA ASN A 5 -5.92 -6.92 16.32
C ASN A 5 -5.19 -5.65 15.86
N ILE A 6 -5.82 -4.81 15.03
CA ILE A 6 -5.15 -3.62 14.48
C ILE A 6 -4.80 -2.60 15.57
N GLU A 7 -5.66 -2.42 16.57
CA GLU A 7 -5.43 -1.41 17.62
C GLU A 7 -4.19 -1.75 18.46
N ASN A 8 -4.03 -3.03 18.82
CA ASN A 8 -2.84 -3.51 19.54
C ASN A 8 -1.57 -3.36 18.69
N PHE A 9 -1.67 -3.58 17.38
CA PHE A 9 -0.56 -3.38 16.46
C PHE A 9 -0.19 -1.90 16.31
N GLU A 10 -1.18 -1.02 16.17
CA GLU A 10 -0.99 0.44 16.14
C GLU A 10 -0.41 0.97 17.44
N GLU A 11 -0.79 0.41 18.59
CA GLU A 11 -0.20 0.76 19.88
C GLU A 11 1.29 0.38 19.92
N LYS A 12 1.66 -0.81 19.45
CA LYS A 12 3.09 -1.20 19.31
C LYS A 12 3.86 -0.23 18.41
N ILE A 13 3.26 0.19 17.29
CA ILE A 13 3.87 1.15 16.35
C ILE A 13 4.10 2.50 17.04
N ARG A 14 3.09 3.03 17.73
CA ARG A 14 3.19 4.28 18.50
C ARG A 14 4.26 4.20 19.58
N ASN A 15 4.32 3.10 20.32
CA ASN A 15 5.30 2.90 21.38
C ASN A 15 6.75 2.85 20.87
N GLN A 16 6.96 2.55 19.58
CA GLN A 16 8.27 2.56 18.93
C GLN A 16 8.55 3.84 18.14
N ASN A 17 7.67 4.85 18.20
CA ASN A 17 7.75 6.10 17.43
C ASN A 17 7.90 5.87 15.91
N VAL A 18 7.23 4.83 15.39
CA VAL A 18 7.22 4.52 13.95
C VAL A 18 5.95 5.09 13.31
N THR A 19 6.07 5.67 12.12
CA THR A 19 4.90 6.14 11.34
C THR A 19 4.50 5.16 10.24
N VAL A 20 5.48 4.46 9.67
CA VAL A 20 5.26 3.40 8.69
C VAL A 20 6.00 2.15 9.12
N ALA A 21 5.25 1.10 9.45
CA ALA A 21 5.78 -0.19 9.87
C ALA A 21 6.02 -1.08 8.65
N PHE A 22 7.25 -1.56 8.50
CA PHE A 22 7.65 -2.51 7.46
C PHE A 22 7.97 -3.86 8.05
N PHE A 23 7.40 -4.90 7.47
CA PHE A 23 7.59 -6.27 7.89
C PHE A 23 7.30 -7.22 6.74
N THR A 24 7.81 -8.45 6.85
CA THR A 24 7.53 -9.52 5.91
C THR A 24 6.66 -10.55 6.60
N ILE A 25 5.59 -10.98 5.94
CA ILE A 25 4.79 -12.12 6.37
C ILE A 25 5.01 -13.29 5.42
N GLN A 26 5.09 -14.49 5.98
CA GLN A 26 5.04 -15.71 5.19
C GLN A 26 3.58 -16.16 5.10
N TYR A 27 2.96 -15.95 3.95
CA TYR A 27 1.61 -16.45 3.66
C TYR A 27 1.72 -17.72 2.83
N HIS A 28 1.63 -18.87 3.51
CA HIS A 28 1.87 -20.19 2.91
C HIS A 28 3.22 -20.26 2.17
N ASN A 29 3.20 -20.41 0.84
CA ASN A 29 4.40 -20.57 0.02
C ASN A 29 4.98 -19.23 -0.49
N CYS A 30 4.41 -18.10 -0.09
CA CYS A 30 4.84 -16.77 -0.51
C CYS A 30 5.34 -15.95 0.66
N ASN A 31 6.40 -15.17 0.40
CA ASN A 31 6.75 -14.04 1.24
C ASN A 31 6.06 -12.80 0.69
N ILE A 32 5.43 -12.03 1.58
CA ILE A 32 4.76 -10.78 1.23
C ILE A 32 5.39 -9.68 2.09
N GLU A 33 6.06 -8.76 1.42
CA GLU A 33 6.52 -7.52 2.03
C GLU A 33 5.33 -6.61 2.26
N THR A 34 5.23 -6.08 3.47
CA THR A 34 4.10 -5.28 3.90
C THR A 34 4.58 -3.98 4.50
N ALA A 35 4.00 -2.89 4.04
CA ALA A 35 4.09 -1.58 4.67
C ALA A 35 2.74 -1.23 5.27
N TYR A 36 2.72 -0.70 6.50
CA TYR A 36 1.52 -0.18 7.14
C TYR A 36 1.74 1.26 7.59
N SER A 37 0.96 2.19 7.05
CA SER A 37 0.92 3.58 7.55
C SER A 37 -0.12 3.69 8.65
N ILE A 38 0.31 4.14 9.84
CA ILE A 38 -0.61 4.38 10.95
C ILE A 38 -1.48 5.62 10.73
N ASN A 39 -0.95 6.64 10.03
CA ASN A 39 -1.66 7.89 9.80
C ASN A 39 -2.80 7.69 8.79
N GLN A 40 -2.58 6.85 7.76
CA GLN A 40 -3.60 6.53 6.77
C GLN A 40 -4.42 5.28 7.09
N LYS A 41 -4.02 4.52 8.11
CA LYS A 41 -4.53 3.17 8.41
C LYS A 41 -4.57 2.30 7.15
N LYS A 42 -3.47 2.29 6.41
CA LYS A 42 -3.36 1.67 5.08
C LYS A 42 -2.24 0.66 5.04
N PHE A 43 -2.54 -0.51 4.49
CA PHE A 43 -1.55 -1.50 4.09
C PHE A 43 -1.19 -1.36 2.61
N LEU A 44 0.08 -1.59 2.31
CA LEU A 44 0.60 -1.89 0.98
C LEU A 44 1.27 -3.26 1.04
N PHE A 45 0.90 -4.15 0.14
CA PHE A 45 1.44 -5.49 0.02
C PHE A 45 2.19 -5.65 -1.30
N ALA A 46 3.36 -6.27 -1.24
CA ALA A 46 4.14 -6.66 -2.41
C ALA A 46 4.56 -8.12 -2.29
N PHE A 47 4.34 -8.90 -3.35
CA PHE A 47 4.78 -10.30 -3.39
C PHE A 47 6.27 -10.35 -3.72
N VAL A 48 7.06 -11.01 -2.88
CA VAL A 48 8.49 -11.19 -3.16
C VAL A 48 8.67 -11.99 -4.45
N ASP A 49 9.64 -11.60 -5.26
CA ASP A 49 9.96 -12.16 -6.58
C ASP A 49 8.87 -11.99 -7.67
N HIS A 50 7.82 -11.21 -7.38
CA HIS A 50 6.76 -10.90 -8.34
C HIS A 50 6.57 -9.38 -8.43
N ASN A 51 6.40 -8.83 -9.63
CA ASN A 51 6.03 -7.42 -9.82
C ASN A 51 4.52 -7.22 -9.60
N ILE A 52 4.00 -7.70 -8.47
CA ILE A 52 2.57 -7.69 -8.14
C ILE A 52 2.43 -7.11 -6.73
N GLY A 53 1.48 -6.20 -6.56
CA GLY A 53 1.14 -5.62 -5.26
C GLY A 53 -0.29 -5.13 -5.21
N PHE A 54 -0.75 -4.76 -4.01
CA PHE A 54 -2.07 -4.15 -3.82
C PHE A 54 -2.13 -3.42 -2.48
N THR A 55 -3.07 -2.48 -2.37
CA THR A 55 -3.33 -1.77 -1.12
C THR A 55 -4.62 -2.22 -0.43
N CYS A 56 -4.69 -2.04 0.89
CA CYS A 56 -5.91 -2.21 1.68
C CYS A 56 -6.00 -1.09 2.71
N SER A 57 -7.01 -0.23 2.59
CA SER A 57 -7.29 0.84 3.55
C SER A 57 -8.28 0.37 4.62
N LEU A 58 -8.13 0.87 5.84
CA LEU A 58 -9.04 0.61 6.96
C LEU A 58 -9.88 1.85 7.30
N ASN A 59 -11.19 1.65 7.48
CA ASN A 59 -12.07 2.61 8.12
C ASN A 59 -12.32 2.17 9.57
N GLY A 60 -11.60 2.79 10.50
CA GLY A 60 -11.51 2.31 11.89
C GLY A 60 -10.79 0.96 11.93
N ILE A 61 -11.53 -0.09 12.31
CA ILE A 61 -11.04 -1.48 12.31
C ILE A 61 -11.52 -2.28 11.09
N ASN A 62 -12.29 -1.66 10.18
CA ASN A 62 -12.92 -2.36 9.06
C ASN A 62 -12.10 -2.21 7.79
N ALA A 63 -11.81 -3.32 7.12
CA ALA A 63 -11.31 -3.35 5.75
C ALA A 63 -12.42 -3.74 4.77
N ASP A 64 -12.32 -3.27 3.53
CA ASP A 64 -13.03 -3.94 2.44
C ASP A 64 -12.48 -5.37 2.30
N GLY A 65 -13.39 -6.36 2.24
CA GLY A 65 -13.01 -7.75 2.01
C GLY A 65 -12.64 -8.05 0.56
N TYR A 66 -12.88 -7.09 -0.34
CA TYR A 66 -12.58 -7.18 -1.75
C TYR A 66 -11.17 -6.63 -2.07
N ILE A 67 -10.48 -7.28 -3.01
CA ILE A 67 -9.22 -6.81 -3.58
C ILE A 67 -9.46 -6.64 -5.07
N ASN A 68 -9.42 -5.39 -5.56
CA ASN A 68 -9.74 -5.10 -6.96
C ASN A 68 -8.68 -5.61 -7.94
N HIS A 69 -7.44 -5.79 -7.48
CA HIS A 69 -6.34 -6.24 -8.31
C HIS A 69 -6.40 -7.76 -8.56
N LYS A 70 -7.05 -8.16 -9.67
CA LYS A 70 -7.29 -9.58 -10.02
C LYS A 70 -6.04 -10.45 -10.02
N ILE A 71 -4.92 -9.94 -10.54
CA ILE A 71 -3.63 -10.67 -10.56
C ILE A 71 -3.12 -10.91 -9.13
N ALA A 72 -3.19 -9.90 -8.24
CA ALA A 72 -2.83 -10.07 -6.83
C ALA A 72 -3.70 -11.13 -6.14
N VAL A 73 -5.00 -11.17 -6.43
CA VAL A 73 -5.87 -12.22 -5.87
C VAL A 73 -5.51 -13.60 -6.39
N LYS A 74 -5.21 -13.73 -7.69
CA LYS A 74 -4.71 -14.97 -8.27
C LYS A 74 -3.40 -15.41 -7.60
N GLN A 75 -2.49 -14.47 -7.35
CA GLN A 75 -1.26 -14.76 -6.64
C GLN A 75 -1.53 -15.28 -5.22
N LEU A 76 -2.45 -14.66 -4.46
CA LEU A 76 -2.85 -15.17 -3.12
C LEU A 76 -3.40 -16.61 -3.19
N MET A 77 -4.14 -16.95 -4.25
CA MET A 77 -4.66 -18.29 -4.48
C MET A 77 -3.52 -19.29 -4.74
N GLU A 78 -2.57 -18.91 -5.59
CA GLU A 78 -1.37 -19.71 -5.92
C GLU A 78 -0.48 -19.90 -4.69
N CYS A 79 -0.27 -18.86 -3.87
CA CYS A 79 0.47 -18.94 -2.61
C CYS A 79 -0.09 -20.01 -1.68
N ARG A 80 -1.42 -20.14 -1.66
CA ARG A 80 -2.15 -21.13 -0.84
C ARG A 80 -2.26 -22.51 -1.50
N ASN A 81 -1.87 -22.65 -2.77
CA ASN A 81 -2.14 -23.83 -3.60
C ASN A 81 -3.63 -24.21 -3.58
N HIS A 82 -4.50 -23.23 -3.85
CA HIS A 82 -5.94 -23.38 -3.74
C HIS A 82 -6.69 -22.62 -4.86
N ASP A 83 -7.62 -23.29 -5.53
CA ASP A 83 -8.25 -22.76 -6.76
C ASP A 83 -9.48 -21.87 -6.52
N LYS A 84 -9.81 -21.55 -5.26
CA LYS A 84 -10.95 -20.70 -4.92
C LYS A 84 -10.54 -19.26 -4.58
N TYR A 85 -11.27 -18.33 -5.16
CA TYR A 85 -11.26 -16.91 -4.79
C TYR A 85 -11.74 -16.72 -3.33
N ASP A 86 -10.81 -16.39 -2.43
CA ASP A 86 -11.08 -16.16 -1.01
C ASP A 86 -10.08 -15.16 -0.40
N PRO A 87 -10.13 -13.87 -0.79
CA PRO A 87 -9.25 -12.84 -0.25
C PRO A 87 -9.45 -12.60 1.26
N ILE A 88 -10.63 -12.95 1.79
CA ILE A 88 -10.93 -12.86 3.23
C ILE A 88 -10.02 -13.78 4.04
N HIS A 89 -9.63 -14.95 3.50
CA HIS A 89 -8.66 -15.83 4.16
C HIS A 89 -7.32 -15.13 4.42
N PHE A 90 -6.80 -14.38 3.44
CA PHE A 90 -5.57 -13.61 3.60
C PHE A 90 -5.72 -12.56 4.70
N TYR A 91 -6.82 -11.81 4.72
CA TYR A 91 -7.06 -10.80 5.76
C TYR A 91 -7.24 -11.40 7.16
N ASN A 92 -7.90 -12.55 7.28
CA ASN A 92 -7.98 -13.30 8.54
C ASN A 92 -6.59 -13.72 9.02
N PHE A 93 -5.77 -14.28 8.13
CA PHE A 93 -4.40 -14.65 8.42
C PHE A 93 -3.60 -13.44 8.91
N LEU A 94 -3.63 -12.33 8.14
CA LEU A 94 -2.92 -11.11 8.49
C LEU A 94 -3.35 -10.58 9.85
N ASN A 95 -4.65 -10.44 10.10
CA ASN A 95 -5.18 -9.98 11.38
C ASN A 95 -4.65 -10.83 12.55
N ASN A 96 -4.56 -12.15 12.38
CA ASN A 96 -4.04 -13.04 13.42
C ASN A 96 -2.52 -12.92 13.64
N GLN A 97 -1.76 -12.46 12.64
CA GLN A 97 -0.31 -12.25 12.76
C GLN A 97 0.05 -10.90 13.39
N LEU A 98 -0.82 -9.88 13.27
CA LEU A 98 -0.53 -8.52 13.76
C LEU A 98 0.03 -8.43 15.19
N PRO A 99 -0.47 -9.20 16.19
CA PRO A 99 0.08 -9.15 17.54
C PRO A 99 1.55 -9.59 17.63
N THR A 100 1.96 -10.55 16.80
CA THR A 100 3.29 -11.19 16.87
C THR A 100 4.28 -10.61 15.87
N ILE A 101 3.83 -9.83 14.88
CA ILE A 101 4.71 -9.21 13.89
C ILE A 101 5.72 -8.29 14.58
N THR A 102 6.99 -8.50 14.23
CA THR A 102 8.09 -7.56 14.44
C THR A 102 8.24 -6.72 13.18
N PHE A 103 8.34 -5.40 13.33
CA PHE A 103 8.48 -4.47 12.22
C PHE A 103 9.66 -3.54 12.47
N ASN A 104 10.14 -2.93 11.39
CA ASN A 104 11.08 -1.83 11.42
C ASN A 104 10.47 -0.63 10.69
N GLN A 105 11.01 0.56 10.93
CA GLN A 105 10.80 1.68 10.03
C GLN A 105 11.87 1.62 8.94
N ILE A 106 11.48 1.62 7.66
CA ILE A 106 12.45 1.85 6.60
C ILE A 106 12.56 3.35 6.33
N ASN A 107 13.79 3.82 6.16
CA ASN A 107 14.04 5.16 5.66
C ASN A 107 14.12 5.16 4.12
N ASN A 108 14.14 6.36 3.53
CA ASN A 108 14.21 6.52 2.07
C ASN A 108 15.38 5.78 1.44
N GLN A 109 16.55 5.76 2.10
CA GLN A 109 17.72 5.07 1.57
C GLN A 109 17.51 3.56 1.48
N GLN A 110 16.96 2.96 2.54
CA GLN A 110 16.64 1.52 2.56
C GLN A 110 15.58 1.16 1.52
N TYR A 111 14.59 2.03 1.32
CA TYR A 111 13.59 1.85 0.28
C TYR A 111 14.21 1.90 -1.12
N ILE A 112 15.00 2.93 -1.42
CA ILE A 112 15.69 3.05 -2.71
C ILE A 112 16.62 1.86 -2.96
N ASP A 113 17.37 1.42 -1.95
CA ASP A 113 18.34 0.32 -2.05
C ASP A 113 17.69 -1.06 -2.25
N THR A 114 16.45 -1.23 -1.80
CA THR A 114 15.66 -2.46 -1.97
C THR A 114 15.04 -2.52 -3.37
N VAL A 115 14.67 -1.37 -3.93
CA VAL A 115 13.81 -1.25 -5.12
C VAL A 115 14.65 -1.19 -6.41
N ARG A 116 15.72 -1.99 -6.51
CA ARG A 116 16.81 -1.91 -7.52
C ARG A 116 16.44 -2.03 -9.01
N VAL A 117 15.16 -2.02 -9.39
CA VAL A 117 14.72 -2.25 -10.78
C VAL A 117 13.84 -1.09 -11.27
N SER A 118 14.34 -0.32 -12.24
CA SER A 118 13.58 0.68 -12.97
C SER A 118 12.63 0.02 -13.96
N VAL A 119 11.35 0.43 -14.01
CA VAL A 119 10.35 -0.19 -14.91
C VAL A 119 9.77 0.82 -15.91
N SER A 120 9.89 0.54 -17.22
CA SER A 120 9.75 1.54 -18.29
C SER A 120 8.32 1.85 -18.74
N GLU A 121 7.39 0.89 -18.67
CA GLU A 121 6.00 1.06 -19.12
C GLU A 121 5.17 1.86 -18.11
N PHE A 122 4.20 2.66 -18.57
CA PHE A 122 3.35 3.45 -17.67
C PHE A 122 2.57 2.58 -16.68
N GLU A 123 2.08 1.42 -17.10
CA GLU A 123 1.40 0.47 -16.22
C GLU A 123 2.31 0.04 -15.07
N ASP A 124 3.61 -0.08 -15.33
CA ASP A 124 4.59 -0.51 -14.34
C ASP A 124 5.18 0.62 -13.48
N ARG A 125 4.81 1.88 -13.75
CA ARG A 125 5.23 3.02 -12.92
C ARG A 125 4.49 3.01 -11.60
N ILE A 126 5.17 2.68 -10.52
CA ILE A 126 4.55 2.55 -9.20
C ILE A 126 5.00 3.63 -8.20
N TYR A 127 5.99 4.45 -8.56
CA TYR A 127 6.56 5.44 -7.66
C TYR A 127 5.85 6.77 -7.81
N PHE A 128 5.13 7.19 -6.78
CA PHE A 128 4.53 8.52 -6.77
C PHE A 128 5.62 9.59 -6.90
N ASN A 129 5.41 10.61 -7.72
CA ASN A 129 6.37 11.68 -7.92
C ASN A 129 5.85 13.04 -7.48
N HIS A 130 4.72 13.49 -8.02
CA HIS A 130 4.12 14.78 -7.67
C HIS A 130 2.63 14.81 -7.95
N TRP A 131 1.96 15.81 -7.38
CA TRP A 131 0.60 16.20 -7.70
C TRP A 131 0.59 17.15 -8.90
N ARG A 132 -0.30 16.93 -9.86
CA ARG A 132 -0.47 17.80 -11.04
C ARG A 132 -1.88 18.40 -11.04
N ASP A 133 -2.01 19.68 -11.38
CA ASP A 133 -3.29 20.33 -11.70
C ASP A 133 -3.89 19.69 -12.94
N ALA A 134 -4.85 18.79 -12.78
CA ALA A 134 -5.54 18.18 -13.89
C ALA A 134 -6.68 17.28 -13.41
N ASN A 135 -7.74 17.25 -14.21
CA ASN A 135 -8.73 16.18 -14.17
C ASN A 135 -8.06 14.81 -14.33
N ILE A 136 -8.48 13.87 -13.49
CA ILE A 136 -7.99 12.50 -13.50
C ILE A 136 -8.73 11.66 -14.56
N SER A 137 -8.00 11.11 -15.52
CA SER A 137 -8.55 10.22 -16.55
C SER A 137 -8.91 8.85 -15.98
N GLU A 138 -9.84 8.11 -16.60
CA GLU A 138 -10.26 6.76 -16.13
C GLU A 138 -9.07 5.81 -15.91
N ARG A 139 -8.11 5.79 -16.85
CA ARG A 139 -6.87 5.01 -16.72
C ARG A 139 -6.10 5.39 -15.45
N GLN A 140 -6.00 6.69 -15.18
CA GLN A 140 -5.30 7.21 -14.02
C GLN A 140 -6.09 6.95 -12.73
N GLN A 141 -7.42 6.97 -12.75
CA GLN A 141 -8.26 6.61 -11.59
C GLN A 141 -8.01 5.18 -11.16
N ASN A 142 -8.01 4.23 -12.10
CA ASN A 142 -7.73 2.82 -11.81
C ASN A 142 -6.36 2.63 -11.18
N LYS A 143 -5.34 3.31 -11.72
CA LYS A 143 -3.98 3.28 -11.18
C LYS A 143 -3.87 3.92 -9.80
N THR A 144 -4.56 5.04 -9.56
CA THR A 144 -4.62 5.67 -8.25
C THR A 144 -5.29 4.76 -7.22
N ILE A 145 -6.41 4.11 -7.57
CA ILE A 145 -7.06 3.14 -6.68
C ILE A 145 -6.10 1.99 -6.35
N GLU A 146 -5.41 1.47 -7.36
CA GLU A 146 -4.49 0.34 -7.20
C GLU A 146 -3.31 0.65 -6.28
N LEU A 147 -2.67 1.81 -6.48
CA LEU A 147 -1.41 2.16 -5.82
C LEU A 147 -1.60 2.97 -4.54
N MET A 148 -2.70 3.71 -4.45
CA MET A 148 -2.92 4.71 -3.40
C MET A 148 -4.29 4.59 -2.71
N GLY A 149 -5.24 3.81 -3.21
CA GLY A 149 -6.55 3.62 -2.60
C GLY A 149 -7.64 4.59 -3.04
N TYR A 150 -8.88 4.28 -2.67
CA TYR A 150 -10.08 5.02 -3.08
C TYR A 150 -10.16 6.42 -2.45
N GLU A 151 -9.71 6.56 -1.21
CA GLU A 151 -9.68 7.83 -0.49
C GLU A 151 -8.74 8.86 -1.15
N VAL A 152 -7.65 8.40 -1.77
CA VAL A 152 -6.76 9.29 -2.53
C VAL A 152 -7.41 9.68 -3.85
N LEU A 153 -8.15 8.78 -4.49
CA LEU A 153 -8.94 9.12 -5.67
C LEU A 153 -10.02 10.17 -5.34
N GLU A 154 -10.74 10.01 -4.23
CA GLU A 154 -11.73 10.98 -3.75
C GLU A 154 -11.07 12.35 -3.51
N PHE A 155 -9.95 12.39 -2.77
CA PHE A 155 -9.17 13.60 -2.57
C PHE A 155 -8.73 14.26 -3.89
N CYS A 156 -8.28 13.46 -4.87
CA CYS A 156 -7.88 13.97 -6.17
C CYS A 156 -9.05 14.61 -6.94
N ASN A 157 -10.24 13.99 -6.90
CA ASN A 157 -11.43 14.53 -7.53
C ASN A 157 -11.89 15.84 -6.88
N ASP A 158 -11.87 15.91 -5.56
CA ASP A 158 -12.31 17.09 -4.80
C ASP A 158 -11.38 18.30 -5.00
N ASN A 159 -10.10 18.05 -5.28
CA ASN A 159 -9.07 19.09 -5.37
C ASN A 159 -8.56 19.34 -6.81
N HIS A 160 -9.18 18.73 -7.83
CA HIS A 160 -8.74 18.82 -9.23
C HIS A 160 -7.28 18.36 -9.46
N LEU A 161 -6.88 17.28 -8.80
CA LEU A 161 -5.52 16.76 -8.85
C LEU A 161 -5.41 15.46 -9.64
N THR A 162 -4.23 15.24 -10.20
CA THR A 162 -3.79 13.95 -10.74
C THR A 162 -2.45 13.56 -10.12
N PRO A 163 -2.34 12.37 -9.49
CA PRO A 163 -1.05 11.86 -9.04
C PRO A 163 -0.21 11.41 -10.24
N VAL A 164 1.05 11.82 -10.29
CA VAL A 164 1.98 11.44 -11.35
C VAL A 164 2.91 10.34 -10.82
N PHE A 165 2.94 9.21 -11.52
CA PHE A 165 3.81 8.07 -11.20
C PHE A 165 5.00 7.96 -12.15
N TRP A 166 6.17 7.60 -11.60
CA TRP A 166 7.44 7.42 -12.28
C TRP A 166 7.93 5.97 -12.21
N SER A 167 8.91 5.68 -13.06
CA SER A 167 9.59 4.39 -13.23
C SER A 167 10.70 4.13 -12.22
N THR A 168 11.10 5.15 -11.47
CA THR A 168 12.19 5.08 -10.48
C THR A 168 11.70 5.54 -9.12
N PRO A 169 12.19 4.94 -8.02
CA PRO A 169 11.88 5.36 -6.67
C PRO A 169 12.07 6.84 -6.46
N THR A 170 11.16 7.44 -5.71
CA THR A 170 11.26 8.82 -5.24
C THR A 170 11.14 8.81 -3.72
N GLU A 171 11.76 9.80 -3.08
CA GLU A 171 11.57 10.04 -1.64
C GLU A 171 10.10 10.30 -1.28
N ARG A 172 9.32 10.81 -2.26
CA ARG A 172 7.91 11.14 -2.08
C ARG A 172 6.98 9.93 -2.08
N THR A 173 7.41 8.78 -2.59
CA THR A 173 6.58 7.58 -2.59
C THR A 173 6.29 7.11 -1.16
N LEU A 174 7.31 7.11 -0.30
CA LEU A 174 7.11 6.81 1.12
C LEU A 174 6.39 7.93 1.86
N ALA A 175 6.68 9.19 1.54
CA ALA A 175 6.04 10.34 2.19
C ALA A 175 4.52 10.34 1.93
N VAL A 176 4.11 10.20 0.67
CA VAL A 176 2.69 10.19 0.29
C VAL A 176 1.97 8.95 0.82
N PHE A 177 2.66 7.81 0.96
CA PHE A 177 2.09 6.62 1.58
C PHE A 177 1.98 6.76 3.11
N CYS A 178 2.90 7.50 3.73
CA CYS A 178 2.81 7.85 5.14
C CYS A 178 1.61 8.75 5.38
N ASP A 179 1.51 9.89 4.68
CA ASP A 179 0.40 10.84 4.82
C ASP A 179 0.28 11.71 3.55
N PHE A 180 -0.72 11.40 2.70
CA PHE A 180 -0.88 12.11 1.42
C PHE A 180 -1.36 13.55 1.61
N ALA A 181 -2.10 13.85 2.69
CA ALA A 181 -2.62 15.18 2.94
C ALA A 181 -1.49 16.11 3.40
N VAL A 182 -0.59 15.61 4.25
CA VAL A 182 0.63 16.34 4.63
C VAL A 182 1.56 16.52 3.43
N ASP A 183 1.82 15.47 2.64
CA ASP A 183 2.65 15.60 1.42
C ASP A 183 2.05 16.62 0.44
N TYR A 184 0.72 16.67 0.29
CA TYR A 184 0.06 17.69 -0.50
C TYR A 184 0.17 19.09 0.11
N ASN A 185 0.08 19.27 1.43
CA ASN A 185 0.23 20.61 2.01
C ASN A 185 1.66 21.15 1.85
N ASP A 186 2.66 20.28 1.91
CA ASP A 186 4.07 20.67 1.82
C ASP A 186 4.53 20.89 0.36
N TYR A 187 4.02 20.05 -0.56
CA TYR A 187 4.52 19.94 -1.94
C TYR A 187 3.42 19.91 -3.01
N GLY A 188 2.16 20.01 -2.61
CA GLY A 188 1.05 20.34 -3.49
C GLY A 188 1.28 21.73 -4.06
N MET A 189 0.85 21.90 -5.31
CA MET A 189 1.22 23.02 -6.17
C MET A 189 1.36 24.36 -5.43
N GLN A 190 2.61 24.82 -5.33
CA GLN A 190 2.95 26.22 -5.08
C GLN A 190 2.87 27.01 -6.38
#